data_AF-G3JBT1-F1
#
_entry.id   AF-G3JBT1-F1
#
_cell.length_a   1.000
_cell.length_b   1.000
_cell.length_c   1.000
_cell.angle_alpha   90.00
_cell.angle_beta   90.00
_cell.angle_gamma   90.00
#
_symmetry.space_group_name_H-M   'P 1'
#
loop_
_entity.id
_entity.type
_entity.pdbx_description
1 polymer ?
#
loop_
_entity_poly.entity_id
_entity_poly.type
_entity_poly.pdbx_seq_one_letter_code
_entity_poly.pdbx_strand_id
1 'polypeptide(L)'
;MRFVSALLAVALGISASPLTPPLQYIDMALTNANGESKGGVNPELPYDQAVLRQALASVRAAQLPPTRYKALLRQYWIVNATLDANISLEAWDPWRTAKQNQHVIFGVYDYYAKLYLAHPAQLRWMAFANMAGSAFAAGMLDLGELPGGRWYASMLMAMQKHIFMDIATMHVAYVNGGLAAVDEMRDAGLIDAETAAAWADPPSAVLRLSYREENLVVPEQWNRVRELAPPLGELITYGMTVAGPMPVPGAKTPAEYKKLLCGPLPAFNYADQHARWDFLAHDTVPAYLRLDSATVRSIVSESLEGRVSKYRTAHRLVDIVLALFKAPECYL
;
A
#
# COMPACT_ATOMS: atom_id res chain seq x y z
N MET A 1 -6.82 43.53 -65.90
CA MET A 1 -7.40 42.37 -65.21
C MET A 1 -6.40 41.86 -64.18
N ARG A 2 -6.63 42.09 -62.89
CA ARG A 2 -5.86 41.51 -61.79
C ARG A 2 -6.88 40.80 -60.88
N PHE A 3 -6.80 39.47 -60.84
CA PHE A 3 -7.66 38.63 -60.01
C PHE A 3 -7.21 38.76 -58.55
N VAL A 4 -8.13 39.17 -57.68
CA VAL A 4 -7.97 39.11 -56.22
C VAL A 4 -8.65 37.83 -55.76
N SER A 5 -7.86 36.85 -55.33
CA SER A 5 -8.37 35.62 -54.69
C SER A 5 -8.61 35.88 -53.22
N ALA A 6 -9.86 35.84 -52.79
CA ALA A 6 -10.24 35.87 -51.38
C ALA A 6 -10.16 34.45 -50.79
N LEU A 7 -9.28 34.26 -49.80
CA LEU A 7 -9.25 33.07 -48.95
C LEU A 7 -10.26 33.24 -47.81
N LEU A 8 -11.29 32.41 -47.80
CA LEU A 8 -12.27 32.33 -46.71
C LEU A 8 -11.80 31.25 -45.71
N ALA A 9 -11.32 31.69 -44.54
CA ALA A 9 -11.00 30.78 -43.43
C ALA A 9 -12.28 30.41 -42.68
N VAL A 10 -12.70 29.15 -42.78
CA VAL A 10 -13.79 28.59 -41.98
C VAL A 10 -13.20 28.15 -40.64
N ALA A 11 -13.44 28.95 -39.60
CA ALA A 11 -13.18 28.54 -38.21
C ALA A 11 -14.35 27.69 -37.71
N LEU A 12 -14.17 26.36 -37.68
CA LEU A 12 -15.06 25.45 -36.96
C LEU A 12 -14.81 25.60 -35.46
N GLY A 13 -15.56 26.51 -34.82
CA GLY A 13 -15.63 26.59 -33.37
C GLY A 13 -16.42 25.40 -32.82
N ILE A 14 -15.74 24.43 -32.23
CA ILE A 14 -16.39 23.43 -31.38
C ILE A 14 -16.71 24.14 -30.06
N SER A 15 -17.94 24.64 -29.93
CA SER A 15 -18.47 25.09 -28.65
C SER A 15 -18.64 23.88 -27.74
N ALA A 16 -17.65 23.61 -26.88
CA ALA A 16 -17.83 22.67 -25.79
C ALA A 16 -18.87 23.27 -24.82
N SER A 17 -20.07 22.69 -24.78
CA SER A 17 -21.05 23.02 -23.73
C SER A 17 -20.37 22.83 -22.37
N PRO A 18 -20.51 23.79 -21.43
CA PRO A 18 -19.95 23.62 -20.10
C PRO A 18 -20.57 22.36 -19.49
N LEU A 19 -19.72 21.38 -19.19
CA LEU A 19 -20.14 20.19 -18.44
C LEU A 19 -20.53 20.65 -17.04
N THR A 20 -21.81 20.59 -16.70
CA THR A 20 -22.26 20.82 -15.34
C THR A 20 -21.56 19.81 -14.42
N PRO A 21 -20.88 20.25 -13.34
CA PRO A 21 -20.23 19.33 -12.42
C PRO A 21 -21.24 18.34 -11.84
N PRO A 22 -20.87 17.05 -11.69
CA PRO A 22 -21.75 16.08 -11.07
C PRO A 22 -21.85 16.38 -9.57
N LEU A 23 -22.88 17.14 -9.18
CA LEU A 23 -23.10 17.59 -7.80
C LEU A 23 -23.18 16.42 -6.81
N GLN A 24 -23.64 15.26 -7.27
CA GLN A 24 -23.72 14.03 -6.48
C GLN A 24 -22.37 13.43 -6.06
N TYR A 25 -21.25 13.84 -6.68
CA TYR A 25 -19.90 13.35 -6.35
C TYR A 25 -19.01 14.38 -5.64
N ILE A 26 -19.60 15.51 -5.25
CA ILE A 26 -18.92 16.62 -4.59
C ILE A 26 -19.22 16.57 -3.08
N ASP A 27 -18.26 16.98 -2.27
CA ASP A 27 -18.30 17.07 -0.81
C ASP A 27 -18.67 15.73 -0.12
N MET A 28 -18.43 14.61 -0.80
CA MET A 28 -18.66 13.27 -0.25
C MET A 28 -17.63 12.92 0.83
N ALA A 29 -18.10 12.26 1.89
CA ALA A 29 -17.23 11.74 2.94
C ALA A 29 -16.43 10.49 2.48
N LEU A 30 -15.24 10.31 3.05
CA LEU A 30 -14.44 9.09 2.90
C LEU A 30 -14.85 8.06 3.97
N THR A 31 -16.05 7.49 3.85
CA THR A 31 -16.64 6.59 4.87
C THR A 31 -15.89 5.26 5.04
N ASN A 32 -15.05 4.88 4.08
CA ASN A 32 -14.21 3.69 4.11
C ASN A 32 -12.74 4.03 3.81
N ALA A 33 -12.24 5.16 4.34
CA ALA A 33 -10.85 5.59 4.12
C ALA A 33 -9.82 4.54 4.58
N ASN A 34 -10.13 3.83 5.67
CA ASN A 34 -9.27 2.81 6.28
C ASN A 34 -9.36 1.42 5.62
N GLY A 35 -10.15 1.26 4.55
CA GLY A 35 -10.25 0.02 3.81
C GLY A 35 -10.85 -1.16 4.59
N GLU A 36 -11.55 -0.92 5.70
CA GLU A 36 -12.10 -2.00 6.54
C GLU A 36 -13.47 -2.50 6.07
N SER A 37 -14.18 -1.74 5.25
CA SER A 37 -15.45 -2.18 4.64
C SER A 37 -15.24 -2.70 3.22
N LYS A 38 -16.22 -3.48 2.73
CA LYS A 38 -16.31 -3.87 1.32
C LYS A 38 -16.38 -2.64 0.41
N GLY A 39 -15.74 -2.70 -0.76
CA GLY A 39 -15.86 -1.64 -1.78
C GLY A 39 -14.78 -0.56 -1.71
N GLY A 40 -15.03 0.57 -2.37
CA GLY A 40 -14.12 1.72 -2.45
C GLY A 40 -14.18 2.63 -1.22
N VAL A 41 -13.82 3.91 -1.39
CA VAL A 41 -13.77 4.88 -0.26
C VAL A 41 -15.12 5.40 0.19
N ASN A 42 -16.13 5.29 -0.68
CA ASN A 42 -17.52 5.61 -0.38
C ASN A 42 -18.42 4.70 -1.26
N PRO A 43 -19.42 4.01 -0.69
CA PRO A 43 -20.28 3.07 -1.43
C PRO A 43 -21.18 3.73 -2.47
N GLU A 44 -21.43 5.04 -2.39
CA GLU A 44 -22.24 5.79 -3.36
C GLU A 44 -21.44 6.22 -4.60
N LEU A 45 -20.10 6.07 -4.58
CA LEU A 45 -19.27 6.38 -5.74
C LEU A 45 -19.27 5.21 -6.74
N PRO A 46 -19.22 5.51 -8.05
CA PRO A 46 -19.17 4.48 -9.07
C PRO A 46 -17.84 3.70 -9.06
N TYR A 47 -17.87 2.51 -9.63
CA TYR A 47 -16.69 1.67 -9.88
C TYR A 47 -16.23 1.70 -11.35
N ASP A 48 -17.00 2.35 -12.22
CA ASP A 48 -16.65 2.50 -13.64
C ASP A 48 -15.61 3.62 -13.84
N GLN A 49 -14.48 3.26 -14.47
CA GLN A 49 -13.36 4.17 -14.71
C GLN A 49 -13.73 5.33 -15.65
N ALA A 50 -14.59 5.11 -16.65
CA ALA A 50 -14.98 6.15 -17.60
C ALA A 50 -15.89 7.18 -16.93
N VAL A 51 -16.84 6.74 -16.11
CA VAL A 51 -17.71 7.62 -15.31
C VAL A 51 -16.89 8.48 -14.35
N LEU A 52 -15.96 7.87 -13.60
CA LEU A 52 -15.09 8.60 -12.66
C LEU A 52 -14.20 9.62 -13.37
N ARG A 53 -13.62 9.24 -14.52
CA ARG A 53 -12.79 10.13 -15.35
C ARG A 53 -13.59 11.32 -15.89
N GLN A 54 -14.81 11.08 -16.39
CA GLN A 54 -15.67 12.15 -16.88
C GLN A 54 -16.06 13.10 -15.74
N ALA A 55 -16.40 12.56 -14.57
CA ALA A 55 -16.71 13.36 -13.39
C ALA A 55 -15.52 14.23 -12.96
N LEU A 56 -14.30 13.69 -12.92
CA LEU A 56 -13.08 14.45 -12.62
C LEU A 56 -12.81 15.53 -13.68
N ALA A 57 -12.99 15.24 -14.96
CA ALA A 57 -12.85 16.23 -16.01
C ALA A 57 -13.82 17.41 -15.82
N SER A 58 -15.07 17.14 -15.46
CA SER A 58 -16.07 18.19 -15.21
C SER A 58 -15.72 19.07 -14.00
N VAL A 59 -15.30 18.50 -12.87
CA VAL A 59 -14.94 19.30 -11.68
C VAL A 59 -13.66 20.12 -11.88
N ARG A 60 -12.70 19.60 -12.66
CA ARG A 60 -11.48 20.33 -13.05
C ARG A 60 -11.79 21.46 -14.02
N ALA A 61 -12.65 21.23 -15.02
CA ALA A 61 -13.09 22.25 -15.97
C ALA A 61 -13.85 23.40 -15.27
N ALA A 62 -14.62 23.07 -14.23
CA ALA A 62 -15.28 24.06 -13.38
C ALA A 62 -14.35 24.68 -12.31
N GLN A 63 -13.06 24.32 -12.28
CA GLN A 63 -12.05 24.84 -11.36
C GLN A 63 -12.48 24.75 -9.88
N LEU A 64 -13.18 23.67 -9.51
CA LEU A 64 -13.52 23.44 -8.12
C LEU A 64 -12.25 23.19 -7.30
N PRO A 65 -12.19 23.63 -6.03
CA PRO A 65 -11.09 23.25 -5.15
C PRO A 65 -11.00 21.72 -4.99
N PRO A 66 -9.80 21.10 -5.10
CA PRO A 66 -9.63 19.65 -4.93
C PRO A 66 -10.19 19.08 -3.62
N THR A 67 -10.20 19.90 -2.55
CA THR A 67 -10.80 19.53 -1.27
C THR A 67 -12.27 19.14 -1.37
N ARG A 68 -13.01 19.68 -2.36
CA ARG A 68 -14.42 19.39 -2.58
C ARG A 68 -14.69 18.09 -3.34
N TYR A 69 -13.71 17.51 -4.02
CA TYR A 69 -13.88 16.26 -4.77
C TYR A 69 -12.87 15.18 -4.36
N LYS A 70 -12.33 15.26 -3.13
CA LYS A 70 -11.31 14.33 -2.64
C LYS A 70 -11.75 12.86 -2.68
N ALA A 71 -13.01 12.56 -2.39
CA ALA A 71 -13.53 11.19 -2.42
C ALA A 71 -13.59 10.66 -3.85
N LEU A 72 -14.08 11.48 -4.80
CA LEU A 72 -14.07 11.18 -6.22
C LEU A 72 -12.64 10.96 -6.74
N LEU A 73 -11.70 11.84 -6.38
CA LEU A 73 -10.29 11.73 -6.77
C LEU A 73 -9.66 10.44 -6.26
N ARG A 74 -9.85 10.12 -4.97
CA ARG A 74 -9.30 8.89 -4.38
C ARG A 74 -9.94 7.65 -5.01
N GLN A 75 -11.26 7.61 -5.18
CA GLN A 75 -11.96 6.50 -5.84
C GLN A 75 -11.45 6.28 -7.26
N TYR A 76 -11.27 7.35 -8.05
CA TYR A 76 -10.71 7.26 -9.40
C TYR A 76 -9.37 6.54 -9.39
N TRP A 77 -8.42 6.98 -8.56
CA TRP A 77 -7.10 6.35 -8.52
C TRP A 77 -7.13 4.91 -7.99
N ILE A 78 -8.02 4.58 -7.04
CA ILE A 78 -8.21 3.20 -6.58
C ILE A 78 -8.74 2.33 -7.72
N VAL A 79 -9.77 2.78 -8.45
CA VAL A 79 -10.34 2.01 -9.57
C VAL A 79 -9.27 1.74 -10.63
N ASN A 80 -8.47 2.73 -11.01
CA ASN A 80 -7.34 2.53 -11.92
C ASN A 80 -6.35 1.48 -11.39
N ALA A 81 -5.93 1.60 -10.13
CA ALA A 81 -5.01 0.64 -9.51
C ALA A 81 -5.57 -0.78 -9.48
N THR A 82 -6.85 -0.94 -9.09
CA THR A 82 -7.49 -2.26 -9.00
C THR A 82 -7.73 -2.90 -10.36
N LEU A 83 -8.05 -2.13 -11.41
CA LEU A 83 -8.17 -2.63 -12.77
C LEU A 83 -6.83 -3.19 -13.26
N ASP A 84 -5.73 -2.46 -13.04
CA ASP A 84 -4.40 -2.91 -13.44
C ASP A 84 -3.88 -4.11 -12.64
N ALA A 85 -4.37 -4.26 -11.41
CA ALA A 85 -4.10 -5.38 -10.51
C ALA A 85 -5.03 -6.59 -10.74
N ASN A 86 -6.02 -6.48 -11.63
CA ASN A 86 -7.06 -7.49 -11.85
C ASN A 86 -7.84 -7.84 -10.57
N ILE A 87 -8.17 -6.83 -9.77
CA ILE A 87 -8.95 -6.93 -8.52
C ILE A 87 -10.29 -6.21 -8.73
N SER A 88 -11.41 -6.86 -8.35
CA SER A 88 -12.70 -6.17 -8.30
C SER A 88 -12.79 -5.33 -7.02
N LEU A 89 -12.69 -4.00 -7.13
CA LEU A 89 -12.82 -3.11 -5.98
C LEU A 89 -14.20 -3.25 -5.30
N GLU A 90 -15.27 -3.34 -6.08
CA GLU A 90 -16.64 -3.51 -5.58
C GLU A 90 -16.78 -4.78 -4.74
N ALA A 91 -16.15 -5.88 -5.15
CA ALA A 91 -16.21 -7.16 -4.44
C ALA A 91 -15.16 -7.30 -3.32
N TRP A 92 -14.22 -6.37 -3.20
CA TRP A 92 -13.10 -6.48 -2.26
C TRP A 92 -13.55 -6.25 -0.82
N ASP A 93 -13.74 -7.35 -0.09
CA ASP A 93 -14.13 -7.41 1.32
C ASP A 93 -13.04 -8.10 2.16
N PRO A 94 -12.32 -7.36 3.05
CA PRO A 94 -11.26 -7.94 3.87
C PRO A 94 -11.77 -8.92 4.96
N TRP A 95 -13.08 -9.00 5.20
CA TRP A 95 -13.65 -9.89 6.23
C TRP A 95 -14.02 -11.29 5.72
N ARG A 96 -13.85 -11.53 4.41
CA ARG A 96 -13.84 -12.88 3.84
C ARG A 96 -12.60 -13.64 4.34
N THR A 97 -12.65 -14.96 4.31
CA THR A 97 -11.52 -15.76 4.80
C THR A 97 -10.28 -15.54 3.94
N ALA A 98 -9.08 -15.68 4.52
CA ALA A 98 -7.83 -15.52 3.77
C ALA A 98 -7.77 -16.43 2.53
N LYS A 99 -8.32 -17.65 2.61
CA LYS A 99 -8.49 -18.55 1.47
C LYS A 99 -9.39 -17.98 0.37
N GLN A 100 -10.52 -17.36 0.72
CA GLN A 100 -11.40 -16.72 -0.26
C GLN A 100 -10.77 -15.46 -0.88
N ASN A 101 -9.97 -14.73 -0.10
CA ASN A 101 -9.25 -13.54 -0.53
C ASN A 101 -7.88 -13.84 -1.14
N GLN A 102 -7.46 -15.10 -1.29
CA GLN A 102 -6.11 -15.43 -1.74
C GLN A 102 -5.75 -14.76 -3.08
N HIS A 103 -6.67 -14.76 -4.04
CA HIS A 103 -6.48 -14.09 -5.33
C HIS A 103 -6.27 -12.57 -5.19
N VAL A 104 -6.94 -11.92 -4.24
CA VAL A 104 -6.77 -10.49 -3.94
C VAL A 104 -5.45 -10.24 -3.23
N ILE A 105 -5.13 -11.04 -2.21
CA ILE A 105 -3.87 -10.95 -1.46
C ILE A 105 -2.69 -11.00 -2.41
N PHE A 106 -2.72 -11.94 -3.36
CA PHE A 106 -1.64 -12.16 -4.32
C PHE A 106 -1.65 -11.08 -5.41
N GLY A 107 -2.84 -10.74 -5.94
CA GLY A 107 -3.00 -9.69 -6.93
C GLY A 107 -2.42 -8.34 -6.50
N VAL A 108 -2.52 -7.97 -5.21
CA VAL A 108 -1.91 -6.75 -4.66
C VAL A 108 -0.39 -6.75 -4.83
N TYR A 109 0.29 -7.83 -4.43
CA TYR A 109 1.75 -7.86 -4.48
C TYR A 109 2.27 -8.15 -5.88
N ASP A 110 1.57 -8.95 -6.68
CA ASP A 110 1.87 -9.15 -8.10
C ASP A 110 1.77 -7.81 -8.86
N TYR A 111 0.80 -6.98 -8.51
CA TYR A 111 0.68 -5.63 -9.03
C TYR A 111 1.88 -4.76 -8.66
N TYR A 112 2.34 -4.81 -7.41
CA TYR A 112 3.55 -4.07 -6.99
C TYR A 112 4.79 -4.53 -7.77
N ALA A 113 4.95 -5.83 -8.00
CA ALA A 113 6.02 -6.36 -8.85
C ALA A 113 5.92 -5.83 -10.29
N LYS A 114 4.74 -5.95 -10.91
CA LYS A 114 4.48 -5.45 -12.27
C LYS A 114 4.84 -3.98 -12.40
N LEU A 115 4.40 -3.14 -11.47
CA LEU A 115 4.61 -1.70 -11.54
C LEU A 115 6.09 -1.32 -11.33
N TYR A 116 6.79 -1.97 -10.40
CA TYR A 116 8.24 -1.78 -10.25
C TYR A 116 9.00 -2.23 -11.51
N LEU A 117 8.69 -3.39 -12.07
CA LEU A 117 9.41 -3.91 -13.23
C LEU A 117 9.24 -3.02 -14.47
N ALA A 118 8.11 -2.33 -14.60
CA ALA A 118 7.87 -1.32 -15.63
C ALA A 118 8.62 0.00 -15.37
N HIS A 119 8.83 0.37 -14.10
CA HIS A 119 9.44 1.66 -13.69
C HIS A 119 10.55 1.50 -12.63
N PRO A 120 11.59 0.69 -12.88
CA PRO A 120 12.52 0.23 -11.84
C PRO A 120 13.40 1.34 -11.26
N ALA A 121 13.67 2.38 -12.05
CA ALA A 121 14.46 3.52 -11.61
C ALA A 121 13.67 4.49 -10.70
N GLN A 122 12.34 4.41 -10.69
CA GLN A 122 11.48 5.38 -9.99
C GLN A 122 10.76 4.75 -8.80
N LEU A 123 10.19 3.56 -8.97
CA LEU A 123 9.21 3.03 -8.03
C LEU A 123 9.84 2.03 -7.03
N ARG A 124 10.92 2.42 -6.37
CA ARG A 124 11.63 1.54 -5.43
C ARG A 124 10.76 1.08 -4.26
N TRP A 125 9.81 1.91 -3.80
CA TRP A 125 8.89 1.48 -2.74
C TRP A 125 8.00 0.30 -3.19
N MET A 126 7.62 0.21 -4.47
CA MET A 126 6.86 -0.95 -4.99
C MET A 126 7.65 -2.25 -4.90
N ALA A 127 8.94 -2.22 -5.22
CA ALA A 127 9.81 -3.37 -5.00
C ALA A 127 9.93 -3.73 -3.52
N PHE A 128 10.15 -2.73 -2.65
CA PHE A 128 10.23 -2.93 -1.21
C PHE A 128 8.96 -3.59 -0.65
N ALA A 129 7.79 -3.03 -0.96
CA ALA A 129 6.49 -3.51 -0.54
C ALA A 129 6.19 -4.92 -1.11
N ASN A 130 6.59 -5.21 -2.35
CA ASN A 130 6.47 -6.55 -2.92
C ASN A 130 7.37 -7.59 -2.21
N MET A 131 8.58 -7.20 -1.81
CA MET A 131 9.48 -8.08 -1.06
C MET A 131 8.90 -8.38 0.32
N ALA A 132 8.57 -7.33 1.09
CA ALA A 132 7.92 -7.42 2.40
C ALA A 132 6.60 -8.20 2.35
N GLY A 133 5.82 -7.98 1.28
CA GLY A 133 4.50 -8.55 1.08
C GLY A 133 4.43 -10.08 1.08
N SER A 134 5.50 -10.77 0.69
CA SER A 134 5.55 -12.24 0.71
C SER A 134 5.43 -12.81 2.12
N ALA A 135 6.09 -12.19 3.11
CA ALA A 135 5.98 -12.56 4.52
C ALA A 135 4.61 -12.22 5.10
N PHE A 136 4.06 -11.05 4.73
CA PHE A 136 2.74 -10.62 5.20
C PHE A 136 1.60 -11.48 4.64
N ALA A 137 1.67 -11.85 3.36
CA ALA A 137 0.74 -12.80 2.73
C ALA A 137 0.79 -14.17 3.40
N ALA A 138 1.98 -14.68 3.73
CA ALA A 138 2.11 -15.93 4.49
C ALA A 138 1.43 -15.81 5.87
N GLY A 139 1.68 -14.72 6.59
CA GLY A 139 1.05 -14.44 7.89
C GLY A 139 -0.48 -14.36 7.83
N MET A 140 -1.04 -13.70 6.81
CA MET A 140 -2.49 -13.63 6.60
C MET A 140 -3.12 -15.01 6.40
N LEU A 141 -2.47 -15.88 5.63
CA LEU A 141 -2.96 -17.23 5.40
C LEU A 141 -2.81 -18.13 6.64
N ASP A 142 -1.64 -18.10 7.30
CA ASP A 142 -1.37 -18.87 8.52
C ASP A 142 -2.35 -18.50 9.64
N LEU A 143 -2.50 -17.21 9.95
CA LEU A 143 -3.44 -16.74 10.96
C LEU A 143 -4.88 -17.10 10.61
N GLY A 144 -5.23 -17.08 9.32
CA GLY A 144 -6.57 -17.43 8.84
C GLY A 144 -6.94 -18.90 9.05
N GLU A 145 -5.94 -19.78 9.16
CA GLU A 145 -6.11 -21.22 9.39
C GLU A 145 -6.13 -21.58 10.89
N LEU A 146 -5.64 -20.70 11.77
CA LEU A 146 -5.64 -20.94 13.22
C LEU A 146 -7.03 -20.75 13.85
N PRO A 147 -7.41 -21.61 14.83
CA PRO A 147 -8.58 -21.37 15.66
C PRO A 147 -8.50 -19.99 16.34
N GLY A 148 -9.50 -19.13 16.11
CA GLY A 148 -9.52 -17.76 16.64
C GLY A 148 -8.63 -16.75 15.88
N GLY A 149 -7.82 -17.18 14.92
CA GLY A 149 -6.93 -16.31 14.15
C GLY A 149 -7.60 -15.55 13.00
N ARG A 150 -8.85 -15.91 12.65
CA ARG A 150 -9.60 -15.29 11.55
C ARG A 150 -9.68 -13.77 11.65
N TRP A 151 -9.97 -13.23 12.83
CA TRP A 151 -10.09 -11.77 13.00
C TRP A 151 -8.75 -11.06 12.73
N TYR A 152 -7.64 -11.63 13.22
CA TYR A 152 -6.29 -11.11 12.97
C TYR A 152 -5.97 -11.14 11.47
N ALA A 153 -6.23 -12.26 10.80
CA ALA A 153 -6.04 -12.35 9.35
C ALA A 153 -6.88 -11.31 8.58
N SER A 154 -8.14 -11.11 8.95
CA SER A 154 -8.99 -10.07 8.35
C SER A 154 -8.50 -8.65 8.62
N MET A 155 -8.02 -8.36 9.82
CA MET A 155 -7.40 -7.06 10.11
C MET A 155 -6.14 -6.81 9.30
N LEU A 156 -5.27 -7.82 9.12
CA LEU A 156 -4.10 -7.71 8.25
C LEU A 156 -4.52 -7.51 6.78
N MET A 157 -5.55 -8.20 6.29
CA MET A 157 -6.10 -7.96 4.95
C MET A 157 -6.70 -6.55 4.81
N ALA A 158 -7.33 -6.01 5.86
CA ALA A 158 -7.82 -4.65 5.87
C ALA A 158 -6.68 -3.62 5.84
N MET A 159 -5.60 -3.85 6.58
CA MET A 159 -4.36 -3.05 6.50
C MET A 159 -3.78 -3.09 5.08
N GLN A 160 -3.66 -4.29 4.48
CA GLN A 160 -3.19 -4.43 3.09
C GLN A 160 -4.04 -3.58 2.13
N LYS A 161 -5.36 -3.65 2.26
CA LYS A 161 -6.30 -2.85 1.45
C LYS A 161 -6.13 -1.36 1.70
N HIS A 162 -5.97 -0.94 2.96
CA HIS A 162 -5.74 0.47 3.31
C HIS A 162 -4.47 1.01 2.67
N ILE A 163 -3.36 0.27 2.78
CA ILE A 163 -2.06 0.60 2.18
C ILE A 163 -2.19 0.69 0.66
N PHE A 164 -2.90 -0.25 0.04
CA PHE A 164 -3.17 -0.22 -1.40
C PHE A 164 -3.97 1.03 -1.80
N MET A 165 -5.07 1.31 -1.11
CA MET A 165 -5.95 2.48 -1.35
C MET A 165 -5.30 3.82 -1.02
N ASP A 166 -4.15 3.81 -0.35
CA ASP A 166 -3.35 5.00 -0.03
C ASP A 166 -2.12 5.05 -0.93
N ILE A 167 -1.07 4.28 -0.61
CA ILE A 167 0.26 4.41 -1.23
C ILE A 167 0.29 3.85 -2.66
N ALA A 168 -0.37 2.71 -2.94
CA ALA A 168 -0.38 2.19 -4.30
C ALA A 168 -1.07 3.14 -5.27
N THR A 169 -2.15 3.80 -4.83
CA THR A 169 -2.84 4.81 -5.65
C THR A 169 -1.99 6.05 -5.93
N MET A 170 -1.08 6.44 -5.03
CA MET A 170 -0.13 7.53 -5.31
C MET A 170 0.82 7.17 -6.46
N HIS A 171 1.29 5.91 -6.51
CA HIS A 171 2.14 5.45 -7.61
C HIS A 171 1.37 5.45 -8.94
N VAL A 172 0.09 5.06 -8.93
CA VAL A 172 -0.76 5.13 -10.12
C VAL A 172 -0.98 6.56 -10.57
N ALA A 173 -1.26 7.46 -9.63
CA ALA A 173 -1.40 8.89 -9.91
C ALA A 173 -0.12 9.46 -10.53
N TYR A 174 1.04 9.15 -9.94
CA TYR A 174 2.33 9.59 -10.43
C TYR A 174 2.66 9.02 -11.83
N VAL A 175 2.45 7.73 -12.07
CA VAL A 175 2.73 7.10 -13.37
C VAL A 175 1.85 7.67 -14.48
N ASN A 176 0.58 7.97 -14.20
CA ASN A 176 -0.38 8.40 -15.21
C ASN A 176 -0.48 9.92 -15.37
N GLY A 177 -0.17 10.70 -14.33
CA GLY A 177 -0.35 12.16 -14.30
C GLY A 177 0.85 12.94 -13.76
N GLY A 178 1.97 12.27 -13.46
CA GLY A 178 3.19 12.89 -12.96
C GLY A 178 3.00 13.59 -11.62
N LEU A 179 3.89 14.56 -11.35
CA LEU A 179 3.83 15.38 -10.14
C LEU A 179 2.51 16.14 -10.00
N ALA A 180 1.91 16.59 -11.10
CA ALA A 180 0.65 17.33 -11.06
C ALA A 180 -0.50 16.50 -10.43
N ALA A 181 -0.54 15.19 -10.68
CA ALA A 181 -1.54 14.32 -10.05
C ALA A 181 -1.26 14.10 -8.56
N VAL A 182 0.01 14.02 -8.16
CA VAL A 182 0.41 13.95 -6.74
C VAL A 182 0.07 15.26 -6.02
N ASP A 183 0.36 16.40 -6.64
CA ASP A 183 0.01 17.72 -6.13
C ASP A 183 -1.51 17.88 -5.96
N GLU A 184 -2.32 17.39 -6.91
CA GLU A 184 -3.77 17.38 -6.77
C GLU A 184 -4.23 16.53 -5.57
N MET A 185 -3.59 15.40 -5.30
CA MET A 185 -3.87 14.59 -4.09
C MET A 185 -3.51 15.35 -2.81
N ARG A 186 -2.40 16.09 -2.80
CA ARG A 186 -2.01 16.97 -1.68
C ARG A 186 -3.04 18.07 -1.48
N ASP A 187 -3.40 18.77 -2.55
CA ASP A 187 -4.33 19.90 -2.52
C ASP A 187 -5.75 19.44 -2.13
N ALA A 188 -6.11 18.19 -2.42
CA ALA A 188 -7.34 17.56 -1.94
C ALA A 188 -7.28 17.19 -0.44
N GLY A 189 -6.10 17.24 0.18
CA GLY A 189 -5.83 16.80 1.55
C GLY A 189 -5.88 15.28 1.72
N LEU A 190 -5.56 14.52 0.65
CA LEU A 190 -5.44 13.06 0.72
C LEU A 190 -4.05 12.64 1.22
N ILE A 191 -3.03 13.42 0.89
CA ILE A 191 -1.65 13.22 1.34
C ILE A 191 -1.10 14.51 1.96
N ASP A 192 -0.22 14.36 2.94
CA ASP A 192 0.46 15.48 3.57
C ASP A 192 1.57 16.07 2.68
N ALA A 193 2.00 17.29 3.01
CA ALA A 193 2.98 18.03 2.20
C ALA A 193 4.35 17.34 2.12
N GLU A 194 4.79 16.68 3.19
CA GLU A 194 6.07 15.96 3.22
C GLU A 194 6.02 14.71 2.34
N THR A 195 4.90 13.98 2.35
CA THR A 195 4.66 12.85 1.46
C THR A 195 4.62 13.29 0.01
N ALA A 196 3.92 14.39 -0.30
CA ALA A 196 3.89 14.96 -1.65
C ALA A 196 5.30 15.38 -2.12
N ALA A 197 6.08 16.04 -1.26
CA ALA A 197 7.43 16.48 -1.58
C ALA A 197 8.39 15.32 -1.91
N ALA A 198 8.22 14.15 -1.29
CA ALA A 198 9.05 12.99 -1.57
C ALA A 198 8.92 12.49 -3.02
N TRP A 199 7.82 12.80 -3.71
CA TRP A 199 7.64 12.44 -5.12
C TRP A 199 8.51 13.23 -6.10
N ALA A 200 9.18 14.31 -5.66
CA ALA A 200 10.20 14.97 -6.48
C ALA A 200 11.44 14.10 -6.72
N ASP A 201 11.70 13.12 -5.84
CA ASP A 201 12.72 12.09 -6.03
C ASP A 201 12.20 10.71 -5.59
N PRO A 202 11.31 10.08 -6.39
CA PRO A 202 10.65 8.82 -6.04
C PRO A 202 11.58 7.66 -5.63
N PRO A 203 12.76 7.43 -6.25
CA PRO A 203 13.65 6.37 -5.81
C PRO A 203 14.19 6.58 -4.38
N SER A 204 14.28 7.82 -3.90
CA SER A 204 14.66 8.14 -2.51
C SER A 204 13.47 8.16 -1.54
N ALA A 205 12.23 8.09 -2.04
CA ALA A 205 11.02 8.21 -1.24
C ALA A 205 10.69 6.98 -0.38
N VAL A 206 11.42 5.86 -0.51
CA VAL A 206 11.12 4.57 0.16
C VAL A 206 10.90 4.76 1.66
N LEU A 207 11.84 5.42 2.36
CA LEU A 207 11.72 5.63 3.80
C LEU A 207 10.51 6.51 4.16
N ARG A 208 10.22 7.54 3.37
CA ARG A 208 9.08 8.43 3.63
C ARG A 208 7.75 7.71 3.42
N LEU A 209 7.64 6.94 2.34
CA LEU A 209 6.43 6.18 2.04
C LEU A 209 6.22 5.06 3.07
N SER A 210 7.28 4.39 3.54
CA SER A 210 7.21 3.46 4.66
C SER A 210 6.85 4.14 5.99
N TYR A 211 7.31 5.37 6.24
CA TYR A 211 6.86 6.14 7.41
C TYR A 211 5.36 6.37 7.35
N ARG A 212 4.86 6.82 6.20
CA ARG A 212 3.42 7.07 6.00
C ARG A 212 2.61 5.79 6.21
N GLU A 213 3.05 4.67 5.64
CA GLU A 213 2.44 3.36 5.83
C GLU A 213 2.26 3.07 7.32
N GLU A 214 3.35 3.09 8.07
CA GLU A 214 3.41 2.52 9.42
C GLU A 214 2.92 3.46 10.53
N ASN A 215 2.98 4.79 10.29
CA ASN A 215 2.71 5.81 11.30
C ASN A 215 1.52 6.72 10.98
N LEU A 216 0.98 6.69 9.76
CA LEU A 216 -0.18 7.49 9.38
C LEU A 216 -1.34 6.66 8.83
N VAL A 217 -1.04 5.60 8.07
CA VAL A 217 -2.07 4.77 7.42
C VAL A 217 -2.54 3.66 8.36
N VAL A 218 -1.65 2.80 8.83
CA VAL A 218 -2.05 1.63 9.63
C VAL A 218 -1.84 1.68 11.17
N PRO A 219 -1.44 2.80 11.83
CA PRO A 219 -1.12 2.75 13.27
C PRO A 219 -2.31 2.33 14.12
N GLU A 220 -3.50 2.88 13.86
CA GLU A 220 -4.71 2.54 14.62
C GLU A 220 -5.20 1.11 14.39
N GLN A 221 -4.93 0.55 13.20
CA GLN A 221 -5.24 -0.84 12.92
C GLN A 221 -4.32 -1.76 13.74
N TRP A 222 -3.05 -1.40 13.91
CA TRP A 222 -2.12 -2.13 14.75
C TRP A 222 -2.47 -2.03 16.24
N ASN A 223 -2.87 -0.83 16.70
CA ASN A 223 -3.36 -0.63 18.07
C ASN A 223 -4.54 -1.58 18.36
N ARG A 224 -5.55 -1.62 17.47
CA ARG A 224 -6.69 -2.54 17.61
C ARG A 224 -6.27 -4.01 17.64
N VAL A 225 -5.27 -4.40 16.84
CA VAL A 225 -4.77 -5.79 16.82
C VAL A 225 -4.09 -6.16 18.14
N ARG A 226 -3.26 -5.26 18.69
CA ARG A 226 -2.57 -5.46 19.97
C ARG A 226 -3.54 -5.45 21.16
N GLU A 227 -4.52 -4.56 21.13
CA GLU A 227 -5.47 -4.35 22.22
C GLU A 227 -6.68 -5.30 22.19
N LEU A 228 -6.74 -6.22 21.21
CA LEU A 228 -7.83 -7.19 21.14
C LEU A 228 -7.81 -8.11 22.37
N ALA A 229 -8.91 -8.09 23.14
CA ALA A 229 -9.14 -8.96 24.30
C ALA A 229 -7.91 -9.06 25.23
N PRO A 230 -7.47 -7.96 25.86
CA PRO A 230 -6.23 -7.95 26.64
C PRO A 230 -6.24 -9.00 27.77
N PRO A 231 -5.12 -9.72 28.01
CA PRO A 231 -3.80 -9.53 27.41
C PRO A 231 -3.55 -10.38 26.14
N LEU A 232 -4.56 -11.04 25.58
CA LEU A 232 -4.37 -12.03 24.52
C LEU A 232 -3.83 -11.42 23.22
N GLY A 233 -4.32 -10.26 22.80
CA GLY A 233 -3.83 -9.56 21.60
C GLY A 233 -2.35 -9.24 21.68
N GLU A 234 -1.88 -8.75 22.83
CA GLU A 234 -0.48 -8.43 23.05
C GLU A 234 0.42 -9.67 22.99
N LEU A 235 -0.03 -10.80 23.54
CA LEU A 235 0.68 -12.08 23.44
C LEU A 235 0.74 -12.58 22.00
N ILE A 236 -0.35 -12.45 21.25
CA ILE A 236 -0.41 -12.86 19.83
C ILE A 236 0.53 -12.00 18.99
N THR A 237 0.51 -10.67 19.13
CA THR A 237 1.39 -9.80 18.35
C THR A 237 2.85 -9.91 18.77
N TYR A 238 3.13 -10.22 20.04
CA TYR A 238 4.47 -10.58 20.48
C TYR A 238 4.92 -11.92 19.84
N GLY A 239 4.04 -12.92 19.77
CA GLY A 239 4.29 -14.16 19.03
C GLY A 239 4.57 -13.93 17.54
N MET A 240 3.85 -12.99 16.91
CA MET A 240 4.14 -12.55 15.53
C MET A 240 5.54 -11.92 15.41
N THR A 241 6.02 -11.22 16.44
CA THR A 241 7.38 -10.67 16.49
C THR A 241 8.43 -11.78 16.54
N VAL A 242 8.17 -12.82 17.35
CA VAL A 242 9.07 -13.97 17.49
C VAL A 242 9.14 -14.80 16.19
N ALA A 243 7.99 -15.06 15.55
CA ALA A 243 7.92 -15.91 14.36
C ALA A 243 8.13 -15.17 13.03
N GLY A 244 8.03 -13.83 13.05
CA GLY A 244 8.02 -12.97 11.88
C GLY A 244 9.20 -13.22 10.94
N PRO A 245 8.96 -13.59 9.67
CA PRO A 245 10.02 -13.63 8.69
C PRO A 245 10.51 -12.23 8.33
N MET A 246 11.71 -12.16 7.74
CA MET A 246 12.17 -10.96 7.04
C MET A 246 12.58 -11.33 5.62
N PRO A 247 11.82 -10.90 4.60
CA PRO A 247 12.10 -11.24 3.20
C PRO A 247 13.10 -10.30 2.52
N VAL A 248 13.55 -9.26 3.21
CA VAL A 248 14.56 -8.31 2.70
C VAL A 248 15.95 -8.86 2.98
N PRO A 249 16.76 -9.18 1.95
CA PRO A 249 18.13 -9.67 2.16
C PRO A 249 18.98 -8.70 2.98
N GLY A 250 19.72 -9.23 3.95
CA GLY A 250 20.59 -8.45 4.83
C GLY A 250 19.87 -7.67 5.93
N ALA A 251 18.55 -7.75 6.03
CA ALA A 251 17.80 -7.28 7.19
C ALA A 251 17.71 -8.38 8.26
N LYS A 252 17.55 -7.98 9.51
CA LYS A 252 17.29 -8.87 10.65
C LYS A 252 15.82 -9.27 10.68
N THR A 253 15.51 -10.46 11.17
CA THR A 253 14.14 -10.75 11.60
C THR A 253 13.75 -9.88 12.80
N PRO A 254 12.46 -9.64 13.07
CA PRO A 254 12.06 -8.90 14.26
C PRO A 254 12.59 -9.56 15.55
N ALA A 255 12.67 -10.90 15.58
CA ALA A 255 13.26 -11.65 16.68
C ALA A 255 14.77 -11.39 16.87
N GLU A 256 15.52 -11.04 15.82
CA GLU A 256 16.97 -10.79 15.86
C GLU A 256 17.34 -9.32 16.11
N TYR A 257 16.40 -8.38 15.90
CA TYR A 257 16.72 -6.95 15.87
C TYR A 257 17.20 -6.39 17.22
N LYS A 258 16.39 -6.56 18.27
CA LYS A 258 16.69 -6.14 19.66
C LYS A 258 16.33 -7.26 20.61
N LYS A 259 17.31 -7.78 21.36
CA LYS A 259 17.14 -8.89 22.30
C LYS A 259 16.86 -8.40 23.72
N LEU A 260 15.92 -9.04 24.41
CA LEU A 260 15.59 -8.77 25.80
C LEU A 260 16.68 -9.34 26.70
N LEU A 261 17.38 -8.47 27.45
CA LEU A 261 18.43 -8.86 28.40
C LEU A 261 19.51 -9.79 27.79
N CYS A 262 19.91 -9.56 26.54
CA CYS A 262 20.81 -10.46 25.78
C CYS A 262 20.30 -11.92 25.66
N GLY A 263 19.02 -12.17 25.94
CA GLY A 263 18.38 -13.48 25.86
C GLY A 263 17.82 -13.80 24.47
N PRO A 264 17.16 -14.96 24.32
CA PRO A 264 16.65 -15.43 23.02
C PRO A 264 15.48 -14.60 22.49
N LEU A 265 14.74 -13.94 23.38
CA LEU A 265 13.48 -13.26 23.10
C LEU A 265 13.68 -11.81 22.63
N PRO A 266 12.80 -11.28 21.76
CA PRO A 266 12.85 -9.87 21.36
C PRO A 266 12.49 -8.94 22.52
N ALA A 267 13.09 -7.76 22.56
CA ALA A 267 12.82 -6.72 23.56
C ALA A 267 11.61 -5.84 23.21
N PHE A 268 10.86 -6.18 22.16
CA PHE A 268 9.77 -5.36 21.67
C PHE A 268 8.63 -6.19 21.07
N ASN A 269 7.51 -5.53 20.82
CA ASN A 269 6.35 -6.08 20.14
C ASN A 269 6.16 -5.33 18.81
N TYR A 270 6.07 -6.06 17.69
CA TYR A 270 5.92 -5.49 16.35
C TYR A 270 4.64 -4.65 16.19
N ALA A 271 3.59 -4.92 16.99
CA ALA A 271 2.39 -4.09 16.94
C ALA A 271 2.56 -2.73 17.62
N ASP A 272 3.58 -2.55 18.48
CA ASP A 272 3.92 -1.24 19.05
C ASP A 272 4.46 -0.31 17.95
N GLN A 273 3.84 0.87 17.81
CA GLN A 273 4.14 1.78 16.71
C GLN A 273 5.58 2.29 16.75
N HIS A 274 6.07 2.72 17.93
CA HIS A 274 7.41 3.28 18.05
C HIS A 274 8.48 2.23 17.82
N ALA A 275 8.32 1.04 18.41
CA ALA A 275 9.27 -0.05 18.25
C ALA A 275 9.27 -0.61 16.82
N ARG A 276 8.09 -0.72 16.18
CA ARG A 276 7.99 -1.11 14.77
C ARG A 276 8.70 -0.13 13.86
N TRP A 277 8.49 1.17 14.07
CA TRP A 277 9.15 2.19 13.27
C TRP A 277 10.67 2.19 13.47
N ASP A 278 11.12 2.07 14.71
CA ASP A 278 12.56 1.96 15.02
C ASP A 278 13.22 0.77 14.31
N PHE A 279 12.56 -0.40 14.31
CA PHE A 279 13.01 -1.57 13.56
C PHE A 279 13.10 -1.31 12.05
N LEU A 280 12.02 -0.80 11.45
CA LEU A 280 11.96 -0.60 10.00
C LEU A 280 12.92 0.49 9.51
N ALA A 281 13.01 1.60 10.24
CA ALA A 281 13.82 2.76 9.86
C ALA A 281 15.33 2.52 10.03
N HIS A 282 15.75 1.72 11.02
CA HIS A 282 17.16 1.50 11.32
C HIS A 282 17.72 0.18 10.77
N ASP A 283 16.88 -0.79 10.40
CA ASP A 283 17.34 -2.09 9.87
C ASP A 283 16.76 -2.40 8.49
N THR A 284 15.44 -2.56 8.39
CA THR A 284 14.80 -3.15 7.21
C THR A 284 14.87 -2.26 5.96
N VAL A 285 14.49 -0.99 6.07
CA VAL A 285 14.55 -0.04 4.94
C VAL A 285 16.01 0.21 4.52
N PRO A 286 16.97 0.47 5.44
CA PRO A 286 18.38 0.58 5.07
C PRO A 286 18.94 -0.67 4.39
N ALA A 287 18.56 -1.88 4.84
CA ALA A 287 18.99 -3.12 4.19
C ALA A 287 18.49 -3.22 2.74
N TYR A 288 17.22 -2.90 2.51
CA TYR A 288 16.67 -2.82 1.16
C TYR A 288 17.40 -1.79 0.29
N LEU A 289 17.69 -0.59 0.84
CA LEU A 289 18.32 0.48 0.08
C LEU A 289 19.75 0.15 -0.36
N ARG A 290 20.46 -0.73 0.36
CA ARG A 290 21.79 -1.26 -0.01
C ARG A 290 21.78 -2.25 -1.18
N LEU A 291 20.62 -2.84 -1.50
CA LEU A 291 20.53 -3.80 -2.59
C LEU A 291 20.72 -3.11 -3.93
N ASP A 292 21.52 -3.73 -4.80
CA ASP A 292 21.66 -3.29 -6.19
C ASP A 292 20.39 -3.61 -7.02
N SER A 293 20.20 -2.89 -8.11
CA SER A 293 19.01 -3.00 -8.95
C SER A 293 18.83 -4.39 -9.59
N ALA A 294 19.92 -5.13 -9.84
CA ALA A 294 19.85 -6.46 -10.44
C ALA A 294 19.33 -7.48 -9.42
N THR A 295 19.82 -7.41 -8.18
CA THR A 295 19.33 -8.18 -7.04
C THR A 295 17.86 -7.91 -6.78
N VAL A 296 17.45 -6.64 -6.71
CA VAL A 296 16.04 -6.27 -6.51
C VAL A 296 15.17 -6.81 -7.65
N ARG A 297 15.59 -6.63 -8.90
CA ARG A 297 14.85 -7.15 -10.06
C ARG A 297 14.73 -8.68 -10.01
N SER A 298 15.80 -9.39 -9.67
CA SER A 298 15.80 -10.86 -9.57
C SER A 298 14.75 -11.34 -8.56
N ILE A 299 14.70 -10.74 -7.37
CA ILE A 299 13.77 -11.15 -6.30
C ILE A 299 12.33 -10.82 -6.69
N VAL A 300 12.09 -9.61 -7.22
CA VAL A 300 10.74 -9.17 -7.60
C VAL A 300 10.18 -9.97 -8.79
N SER A 301 11.06 -10.50 -9.65
CA SER A 301 10.67 -11.39 -10.75
C SER A 301 10.38 -12.84 -10.30
N GLU A 302 10.72 -13.24 -9.08
CA GLU A 302 10.30 -14.54 -8.55
C GLU A 302 8.79 -14.57 -8.31
N SER A 303 8.16 -15.71 -8.63
CA SER A 303 6.75 -15.95 -8.32
C SER A 303 6.45 -15.65 -6.85
N LEU A 304 5.45 -14.81 -6.63
CA LEU A 304 4.98 -14.47 -5.29
C LEU A 304 4.54 -15.74 -4.54
N GLU A 305 3.86 -16.68 -5.20
CA GLU A 305 3.44 -17.94 -4.59
C GLU A 305 4.62 -18.75 -4.06
N GLY A 306 5.70 -18.84 -4.84
CA GLY A 306 6.92 -19.50 -4.41
C GLY A 306 7.54 -18.82 -3.19
N ARG A 307 7.56 -17.48 -3.15
CA ARG A 307 8.08 -16.72 -2.00
C ARG A 307 7.18 -16.83 -0.76
N VAL A 308 5.86 -16.73 -0.93
CA VAL A 308 4.88 -16.90 0.17
C VAL A 308 5.01 -18.30 0.79
N SER A 309 5.13 -19.34 -0.04
CA SER A 309 5.29 -20.72 0.42
C SER A 309 6.52 -20.88 1.33
N LYS A 310 7.65 -20.25 0.98
CA LYS A 310 8.88 -20.23 1.82
C LYS A 310 8.65 -19.60 3.20
N TYR A 311 7.68 -18.68 3.33
CA TYR A 311 7.41 -17.95 4.57
C TYR A 311 6.27 -18.49 5.43
N ARG A 312 5.52 -19.49 4.95
CA ARG A 312 4.51 -20.18 5.76
C ARG A 312 5.18 -20.80 6.99
N THR A 313 4.56 -20.62 8.16
CA THR A 313 5.08 -21.04 9.47
C THR A 313 5.38 -22.54 9.51
N ALA A 314 4.55 -23.35 8.84
CA ALA A 314 4.74 -24.79 8.73
C ALA A 314 6.11 -25.19 8.12
N HIS A 315 6.67 -24.38 7.22
CA HIS A 315 7.98 -24.63 6.61
C HIS A 315 9.14 -24.02 7.41
N ARG A 316 8.86 -23.18 8.40
CA ARG A 316 9.86 -22.35 9.10
C ARG A 316 10.03 -22.68 10.58
N LEU A 317 9.35 -23.71 11.09
CA LEU A 317 9.39 -24.04 12.52
C LEU A 317 10.83 -24.20 13.05
N VAL A 318 11.71 -24.85 12.29
CA VAL A 318 13.13 -25.01 12.64
C VAL A 318 13.86 -23.67 12.64
N ASP A 319 13.66 -22.83 11.61
CA ASP A 319 14.30 -21.52 11.51
C ASP A 319 13.90 -20.58 12.65
N ILE A 320 12.63 -20.60 13.04
CA ILE A 320 12.11 -19.81 14.18
C ILE A 320 12.81 -20.22 15.47
N VAL A 321 12.97 -21.52 15.70
CA VAL A 321 13.69 -22.05 16.86
C VAL A 321 15.16 -21.63 16.81
N LEU A 322 15.84 -21.78 15.66
CA LEU A 322 17.24 -21.39 15.52
C LEU A 322 17.47 -19.88 15.73
N ALA A 323 16.56 -19.02 15.27
CA ALA A 323 16.64 -17.58 15.46
C ALA A 323 16.57 -17.15 16.94
N LEU A 324 15.91 -17.95 17.78
CA LEU A 324 15.91 -17.76 19.23
C LEU A 324 17.28 -18.11 19.84
N PHE A 325 18.01 -19.08 19.29
CA PHE A 325 19.30 -19.54 19.84
C PHE A 325 20.54 -18.87 19.20
N LYS A 326 20.37 -18.02 18.19
CA LYS A 326 21.48 -17.30 17.57
C LYS A 326 22.14 -16.40 18.62
N ALA A 327 23.46 -16.57 18.79
CA ALA A 327 24.23 -15.94 19.84
C ALA A 327 24.04 -14.41 19.84
N PRO A 328 23.82 -13.78 21.01
CA PRO A 328 23.66 -12.35 21.10
C PRO A 328 24.99 -11.65 20.76
N GLU A 329 24.99 -10.79 19.73
CA GLU A 329 26.02 -9.76 19.58
C GLU A 329 25.74 -8.65 20.61
N CYS A 330 26.13 -8.88 21.87
CA CYS A 330 26.07 -7.84 22.89
C CYS A 330 27.40 -7.07 22.92
N TYR A 331 27.37 -5.81 22.45
CA TYR A 331 28.33 -4.80 22.86
C TYR A 331 27.79 -4.18 24.15
N LEU A 332 28.49 -4.40 25.27
CA LEU A 332 28.20 -3.79 26.58
C LEU A 332 28.47 -2.29 26.59
#